data_AF-A0A480B3M1-F1
#
_entry.id   AF-A0A480B3M1-F1
#
_cell.length_a   1.000
_cell.length_b   1.000
_cell.length_c   1.000
_cell.angle_alpha   90.00
_cell.angle_beta   90.00
_cell.angle_gamma   90.00
#
_symmetry.space_group_name_H-M   'P 1'
#
loop_
_entity.id
_entity.type
_entity.pdbx_description
1 polymer ?
#
loop_
_entity_poly.entity_id
_entity_poly.type
_entity_poly.pdbx_seq_one_letter_code
_entity_poly.pdbx_strand_id
1 'polypeptide(L)'
;MPDGSPPQAILDLVDSMGELEQRAALQYRPVVDDIVRSNSRDPQHIEHTLGGLLDFCGYEPVVLLYRQLCRHYWQVDPAATAFYINAYRERWDSDEQGDMA
;
A
#
# COMPACT_ATOMS: atom_id res chain seq x y z
N MET A 1 -39.97 5.56 3.65
CA MET A 1 -38.61 5.22 4.09
C MET A 1 -37.66 5.76 3.04
N PRO A 2 -36.67 6.60 3.36
CA PRO A 2 -35.59 6.85 2.42
C PRO A 2 -34.86 5.53 2.21
N ASP A 3 -34.73 5.13 0.95
CA ASP A 3 -33.97 3.96 0.56
C ASP A 3 -32.54 4.12 1.10
N GLY A 4 -32.01 3.11 1.80
CA GLY A 4 -30.70 3.15 2.45
C GLY A 4 -29.51 3.23 1.48
N SER A 5 -29.76 3.57 0.21
CA SER A 5 -28.74 3.73 -0.80
C SER A 5 -27.89 4.98 -0.52
N PRO A 6 -26.55 4.86 -0.57
CA PRO A 6 -25.67 5.99 -0.41
C PRO A 6 -25.93 7.05 -1.50
N PRO A 7 -25.77 8.35 -1.20
CA PRO A 7 -25.88 9.40 -2.19
C PRO A 7 -24.96 9.13 -3.39
N GLN A 8 -25.44 9.38 -4.61
CA GLN A 8 -24.67 9.18 -5.83
C GLN A 8 -23.31 9.91 -5.82
N ALA A 9 -23.22 11.05 -5.13
CA ALA A 9 -21.98 11.79 -4.95
C ALA A 9 -20.90 11.00 -4.17
N ILE A 10 -21.30 10.12 -3.25
CA ILE A 10 -20.37 9.24 -2.54
C ILE A 10 -19.86 8.15 -3.49
N LEU A 11 -20.74 7.60 -4.32
CA LEU A 11 -20.35 6.58 -5.30
C LEU A 11 -19.35 7.12 -6.34
N ASP A 12 -19.56 8.35 -6.81
CA ASP A 12 -18.66 9.04 -7.76
C ASP A 12 -17.27 9.32 -7.14
N LEU A 13 -17.25 9.68 -5.85
CA LEU A 13 -16.00 9.86 -5.11
C LEU A 13 -15.23 8.55 -4.96
N VAL A 14 -15.92 7.46 -4.63
CA VAL A 14 -15.30 6.12 -4.51
C VAL A 14 -14.71 5.67 -5.84
N ASP A 15 -15.42 5.90 -6.96
CA ASP A 15 -14.91 5.58 -8.30
C ASP A 15 -13.64 6.38 -8.62
N SER A 16 -13.65 7.69 -8.36
CA SER A 16 -12.50 8.58 -8.53
C SER A 16 -11.29 8.16 -7.68
N MET A 17 -11.54 7.67 -6.46
CA MET A 17 -10.49 7.11 -5.58
C MET A 17 -9.90 5.83 -6.18
N GLY A 18 -10.76 4.92 -6.67
CA GLY A 18 -10.31 3.68 -7.32
C GLY A 18 -9.46 3.94 -8.57
N GLU A 19 -9.83 4.93 -9.40
CA GLU A 19 -9.01 5.34 -10.54
C GLU A 19 -7.62 5.85 -10.12
N LEU A 20 -7.55 6.61 -9.01
CA LEU A 20 -6.30 7.12 -8.49
C LEU A 20 -5.39 6.00 -7.99
N GLU A 21 -5.93 5.03 -7.24
CA GLU A 21 -5.20 3.86 -6.74
C GLU A 21 -4.69 2.99 -7.90
N GLN A 22 -5.50 2.81 -8.95
CA GLN A 22 -5.08 2.09 -10.15
C GLN A 22 -3.91 2.79 -10.85
N ARG A 23 -3.98 4.12 -10.99
CA ARG A 23 -2.87 4.90 -11.56
C ARG A 23 -1.62 4.83 -10.70
N ALA A 24 -1.76 4.87 -9.37
CA ALA A 24 -0.64 4.69 -8.45
C ALA A 24 0.02 3.32 -8.66
N ALA A 25 -0.75 2.24 -8.73
CA ALA A 25 -0.21 0.90 -9.01
C ALA A 25 0.57 0.85 -10.34
N LEU A 26 0.05 1.48 -11.40
CA LEU A 26 0.73 1.55 -12.70
C LEU A 26 2.03 2.35 -12.66
N GLN A 27 2.10 3.42 -11.87
CA GLN A 27 3.29 4.25 -11.74
C GLN A 27 4.35 3.65 -10.81
N TYR A 28 3.95 3.04 -9.70
CA TYR A 28 4.88 2.43 -8.75
C TYR A 28 5.45 1.10 -9.24
N ARG A 29 4.70 0.34 -10.04
CA ARG A 29 5.14 -0.95 -10.56
C ARG A 29 6.51 -0.92 -11.27
N PRO A 30 6.78 -0.02 -12.25
CA PRO A 30 8.11 0.06 -12.86
C PRO A 30 9.21 0.49 -11.88
N VAL A 31 8.88 1.31 -10.86
CA VAL A 31 9.85 1.74 -9.83
C VAL A 31 10.25 0.56 -8.95
N VAL A 32 9.27 -0.21 -8.46
CA VAL A 32 9.53 -1.42 -7.66
C VAL A 32 10.28 -2.47 -8.48
N ASP A 33 9.88 -2.69 -9.73
CA ASP A 33 10.57 -3.61 -10.63
C ASP A 33 12.03 -3.19 -10.85
N ASP A 34 12.28 -1.90 -11.06
CA ASP A 34 13.64 -1.39 -11.24
C ASP A 34 14.50 -1.55 -9.98
N ILE A 35 13.96 -1.24 -8.79
CA ILE A 35 14.65 -1.44 -7.51
C ILE A 35 15.05 -2.92 -7.33
N VAL A 36 14.10 -3.83 -7.57
CA VAL A 36 14.33 -5.28 -7.41
C VAL A 36 15.30 -5.81 -8.47
N ARG A 37 15.12 -5.40 -9.74
CA ARG A 37 15.96 -5.85 -10.87
C ARG A 37 17.39 -5.32 -10.79
N SER A 38 17.56 -4.06 -10.39
CA SER A 38 18.88 -3.45 -10.17
C SER A 38 19.53 -3.94 -8.87
N ASN A 39 18.79 -4.69 -8.05
CA ASN A 39 19.18 -5.10 -6.71
C ASN A 39 19.65 -3.88 -5.87
N SER A 40 18.94 -2.77 -6.01
CA SER A 40 19.29 -1.53 -5.33
C SER A 40 19.22 -1.76 -3.81
N ARG A 41 20.23 -1.23 -3.12
CA ARG A 41 20.36 -1.29 -1.65
C ARG A 41 20.32 0.09 -1.03
N ASP A 42 19.79 1.07 -1.77
CA ASP A 42 19.63 2.42 -1.27
C ASP A 42 18.41 2.47 -0.32
N PRO A 43 18.62 2.57 1.00
CA PRO A 43 17.53 2.57 1.96
C PRO A 43 16.62 3.77 1.73
N GLN A 44 17.15 4.96 1.41
CA GLN A 44 16.33 6.16 1.26
C GLN A 44 15.36 6.02 0.09
N HIS A 45 15.82 5.45 -1.03
CA HIS A 45 14.98 5.22 -2.20
C HIS A 45 13.91 4.15 -1.94
N ILE A 46 14.26 3.07 -1.24
CA ILE A 46 13.34 1.99 -0.89
C ILE A 46 12.28 2.49 0.11
N GLU A 47 12.70 3.18 1.16
CA GLU A 47 11.84 3.73 2.21
C GLU A 47 10.87 4.78 1.67
N HIS A 48 11.34 5.64 0.78
CA HIS A 48 10.48 6.61 0.09
C HIS A 48 9.41 5.91 -0.76
N THR A 49 9.81 4.86 -1.48
CA THR A 49 8.88 4.07 -2.31
C THR A 49 7.87 3.30 -1.44
N LEU A 50 8.32 2.68 -0.35
CA LEU A 50 7.44 2.00 0.62
C LEU A 50 6.46 2.98 1.27
N GLY A 51 6.92 4.17 1.67
CA GLY A 51 6.07 5.21 2.25
C GLY A 51 4.97 5.66 1.29
N GLY A 52 5.30 5.83 0.01
CA GLY A 52 4.31 6.15 -1.03
C GLY A 52 3.31 5.03 -1.28
N LEU A 53 3.78 3.79 -1.41
CA LEU A 53 2.92 2.61 -1.59
C LEU A 53 1.97 2.40 -0.41
N LEU A 54 2.42 2.66 0.83
CA LEU A 54 1.62 2.52 2.05
C LEU A 54 0.38 3.43 2.07
N ASP A 55 0.41 4.54 1.32
CA ASP A 55 -0.73 5.45 1.19
C ASP A 55 -1.86 4.88 0.33
N PHE A 56 -1.54 3.95 -0.59
CA PHE A 56 -2.48 3.33 -1.54
C PHE A 56 -2.70 1.84 -1.26
N CYS A 57 -2.33 1.35 -0.07
CA CYS A 57 -2.48 -0.06 0.31
C CYS A 57 -3.94 -0.53 0.52
N GLY A 58 -4.92 0.34 0.27
CA GLY A 58 -6.34 -0.04 0.15
C GLY A 58 -6.65 -0.83 -1.12
N TYR A 59 -5.78 -0.76 -2.12
CA TYR A 59 -5.91 -1.47 -3.38
C TYR A 59 -4.94 -2.66 -3.47
N GLU A 60 -5.49 -3.86 -3.67
CA GLU A 60 -4.74 -5.12 -3.61
C GLU A 60 -3.47 -5.16 -4.52
N PRO A 61 -3.49 -4.65 -5.77
CA PRO A 61 -2.29 -4.57 -6.59
C PRO A 61 -1.15 -3.76 -5.98
N VAL A 62 -1.44 -2.70 -5.22
CA VAL A 62 -0.43 -1.90 -4.51
C VAL A 62 0.15 -2.70 -3.35
N VAL A 63 -0.69 -3.45 -2.62
CA VAL A 63 -0.24 -4.32 -1.52
C VAL A 63 0.74 -5.40 -2.02
N LEU A 64 0.53 -5.94 -3.23
CA LEU A 64 1.46 -6.89 -3.84
C LEU A 64 2.82 -6.25 -4.12
N LEU A 65 2.85 -5.03 -4.68
CA LEU A 65 4.08 -4.28 -4.91
C LEU A 65 4.80 -3.94 -3.60
N TYR A 66 4.04 -3.53 -2.59
CA TYR A 66 4.56 -3.23 -1.26
C TYR A 66 5.24 -4.46 -0.63
N ARG A 67 4.56 -5.61 -0.62
CA ARG A 67 5.10 -6.87 -0.11
C ARG A 67 6.35 -7.33 -0.87
N GLN A 68 6.36 -7.15 -2.19
CA GLN A 68 7.54 -7.46 -3.01
C GLN A 68 8.74 -6.60 -2.60
N LEU A 69 8.53 -5.29 -2.43
CA LEU A 69 9.59 -4.37 -2.01
C LEU A 69 10.06 -4.63 -0.58
N CYS A 70 9.16 -4.97 0.35
CA CYS A 70 9.54 -5.39 1.70
C CYS A 70 10.43 -6.64 1.69
N ARG A 71 10.11 -7.66 0.87
CA ARG A 71 10.96 -8.87 0.76
C ARG A 71 12.35 -8.56 0.26
N HIS A 72 12.47 -7.62 -0.67
CA HIS A 72 13.75 -7.13 -1.16
C HIS A 72 14.51 -6.38 -0.07
N TYR A 73 13.84 -5.45 0.61
CA TYR A 73 14.44 -4.64 1.68
C TYR A 73 14.85 -5.47 2.90
N TRP A 74 14.18 -6.60 3.17
CA TRP A 74 14.55 -7.52 4.25
C TRP A 74 15.98 -8.04 4.13
N GLN A 75 16.50 -8.17 2.90
CA GLN A 75 17.89 -8.59 2.67
C GLN A 75 18.91 -7.49 2.95
N VAL A 76 18.46 -6.23 2.98
CA VAL A 76 19.29 -5.03 3.19
C VAL A 76 19.22 -4.62 4.66
N ASP A 77 18.02 -4.36 5.15
CA ASP A 77 17.75 -3.97 6.54
C ASP A 77 16.44 -4.62 7.03
N PRO A 78 16.54 -5.75 7.75
CA PRO A 78 15.37 -6.45 8.28
C PRO A 78 14.68 -5.67 9.41
N ALA A 79 15.40 -4.80 10.15
CA ALA A 79 14.82 -4.02 11.24
C ALA A 79 13.95 -2.90 10.67
N ALA A 80 14.45 -2.17 9.67
CA ALA A 80 13.66 -1.17 8.97
C ALA A 80 12.48 -1.80 8.23
N THR A 81 12.68 -2.97 7.59
CA THR A 81 11.58 -3.69 6.94
C THR A 81 10.48 -4.09 7.93
N ALA A 82 10.82 -4.55 9.13
CA ALA A 82 9.84 -4.87 10.16
C ALA A 82 9.02 -3.64 10.59
N PHE A 83 9.63 -2.47 10.67
CA PHE A 83 8.93 -1.21 10.93
C PHE A 83 7.88 -0.92 9.86
N TYR A 84 8.22 -1.05 8.58
CA TYR A 84 7.28 -0.85 7.47
C TYR A 84 6.13 -1.87 7.50
N ILE A 85 6.43 -3.15 7.73
CA ILE A 85 5.40 -4.18 7.90
C ILE A 85 4.45 -3.82 9.05
N ASN A 86 4.98 -3.35 10.18
CA ASN A 86 4.14 -2.92 11.31
C ASN A 86 3.28 -1.71 10.95
N ALA A 87 3.86 -0.70 10.28
CA ALA A 87 3.14 0.48 9.81
C ALA A 87 1.98 0.13 8.86
N TYR A 88 2.17 -0.85 7.98
CA TYR A 88 1.09 -1.42 7.17
C TYR A 88 -0.01 -2.01 8.06
N ARG A 89 0.35 -2.81 9.07
CA ARG A 89 -0.63 -3.45 9.93
C ARG A 89 -1.43 -2.45 10.76
N GLU A 90 -0.76 -1.45 11.32
CA GLU A 90 -1.38 -0.38 12.10
C GLU A 90 -2.36 0.44 11.27
N ARG A 91 -2.06 0.68 9.98
CA ARG A 91 -2.88 1.52 9.11
C ARG A 91 -4.01 0.76 8.40
N TRP A 92 -3.80 -0.49 8.03
CA TRP A 92 -4.70 -1.23 7.12
C TRP A 92 -5.19 -2.60 7.65
N ASP A 93 -4.48 -3.21 8.59
CA ASP A 93 -4.78 -4.56 9.13
C ASP A 93 -5.42 -4.50 10.53
N SER A 94 -5.70 -3.30 11.05
CA SER A 94 -6.13 -3.11 12.44
C SER A 94 -7.61 -3.39 12.72
N ASP A 95 -8.34 -4.02 11.80
CA ASP A 95 -9.71 -4.53 12.04
C ASP A 95 -9.75 -5.89 12.81
N GLU A 96 -8.58 -6.39 13.24
CA GLU A 96 -8.36 -7.54 14.12
C GLU A 96 -9.05 -7.64 15.50
N GLN A 97 -9.39 -6.51 16.14
CA GLN A 97 -9.68 -6.47 17.58
C GLN A 97 -10.80 -5.47 17.91
N GLY A 98 -12.01 -5.78 17.43
CA GLY A 98 -13.17 -4.92 17.65
C GLY A 98 -14.54 -5.60 17.58
N ASP A 99 -14.65 -6.93 17.69
CA ASP A 99 -15.95 -7.59 17.89
C ASP A 99 -15.81 -8.96 18.59
N MET A 100 -15.33 -8.95 19.83
CA MET A 100 -15.50 -10.05 20.80
C MET A 100 -15.55 -9.45 22.21
N ALA A 101 -16.63 -8.73 22.55
CA ALA A 101 -16.98 -8.41 23.95
C ALA A 101 -18.48 -8.07 24.08
#